data_AF-A0A1G8ZXT5-F1
#
_entry.id   AF-A0A1G8ZXT5-F1
#
_cell.length_a   1.000
_cell.length_b   1.000
_cell.length_c   1.000
_cell.angle_alpha   90.00
_cell.angle_beta   90.00
_cell.angle_gamma   90.00
#
_symmetry.space_group_name_H-M   'P 1'
#
loop_
_entity.id
_entity.type
_entity.pdbx_description
1 polymer ?
#
loop_
_entity_poly.entity_id
_entity_poly.type
_entity_poly.pdbx_seq_one_letter_code
_entity_poly.pdbx_strand_id
1 'polypeptide(L)'
;MWPPQPPPLPALTRAEGELIDRYLEVVDLLGRINPARGRDTYSGLRAAQALVAKAVELRDALDAMHHRGESEVHAATLARALRVLDGERRSGRVALPPVAGTPVDEVDG
;
A
#
# COMPACT_ATOMS: atom_id res chain seq x y z
N MET A 1 12.45 -27.69 3.13
CA MET A 1 11.67 -27.06 4.22
C MET A 1 10.58 -26.23 3.57
N TRP A 2 9.32 -26.38 3.99
CA TRP A 2 8.22 -25.53 3.51
C TRP A 2 8.36 -24.12 4.11
N PRO A 3 8.10 -23.04 3.36
CA PRO A 3 8.09 -21.71 3.94
C PRO A 3 7.06 -21.64 5.09
N PRO A 4 7.35 -20.90 6.17
CA PRO A 4 6.38 -20.74 7.26
C PRO A 4 5.07 -20.17 6.72
N GLN A 5 3.94 -20.73 7.17
CA GLN A 5 2.62 -20.25 6.81
C GLN A 5 2.48 -18.78 7.26
N PRO A 6 1.97 -17.86 6.41
CA PRO A 6 1.72 -16.50 6.85
C PRO A 6 0.73 -16.50 8.02
N PRO A 7 0.84 -15.55 8.96
CA PRO A 7 -0.14 -15.41 10.02
C PRO A 7 -1.53 -15.18 9.41
N PRO A 8 -2.61 -15.67 10.06
CA PRO A 8 -3.95 -15.51 9.53
C PRO A 8 -4.32 -14.01 9.48
N LEU A 9 -5.18 -13.66 8.53
CA LEU A 9 -5.78 -12.33 8.48
C LEU A 9 -6.58 -12.11 9.77
N PRO A 10 -6.43 -10.97 10.47
CA PRO A 10 -7.26 -10.68 11.64
C PRO A 10 -8.73 -10.58 11.22
N ALA A 11 -9.64 -10.76 12.18
CA ALA A 11 -11.05 -10.49 11.94
C ALA A 11 -11.24 -9.00 11.64
N LEU A 12 -11.69 -8.70 10.43
CA LEU A 12 -12.02 -7.35 9.99
C LEU A 12 -13.54 -7.23 9.88
N THR A 13 -14.05 -6.07 10.25
CA THR A 13 -15.39 -5.68 9.81
C THR A 13 -15.40 -5.54 8.28
N ARG A 14 -16.60 -5.57 7.68
CA ARG A 14 -16.74 -5.33 6.23
C ARG A 14 -16.17 -3.97 5.83
N ALA A 15 -16.33 -2.95 6.67
CA ALA A 15 -15.88 -1.60 6.41
C ALA A 15 -14.35 -1.47 6.44
N GLU A 16 -13.70 -2.09 7.43
CA GLU A 16 -12.24 -2.14 7.51
C GLU A 16 -11.62 -2.91 6.34
N GLY A 17 -12.25 -4.00 5.90
CA GLY A 17 -11.84 -4.73 4.71
C GLY A 17 -11.89 -3.86 3.46
N GLU A 18 -13.01 -3.19 3.24
CA GLU A 18 -13.20 -2.27 2.11
C GLU A 18 -12.19 -1.11 2.13
N LEU A 19 -11.94 -0.53 3.32
CA LEU A 19 -10.94 0.52 3.51
C LEU A 19 -9.54 0.02 3.09
N ILE A 20 -9.14 -1.17 3.53
CA ILE A 20 -7.84 -1.76 3.17
C ILE A 20 -7.74 -2.01 1.67
N ASP A 21 -8.78 -2.59 1.06
CA ASP A 21 -8.78 -2.91 -0.37
C ASP A 21 -8.61 -1.63 -1.20
N ARG A 22 -9.41 -0.58 -0.92
CA ARG A 22 -9.28 0.70 -1.64
C ARG A 22 -7.95 1.41 -1.35
N TYR A 23 -7.44 1.33 -0.14
CA TYR A 23 -6.12 1.86 0.20
C TYR A 23 -5.01 1.18 -0.61
N LEU A 24 -5.03 -0.16 -0.69
CA LEU A 24 -4.02 -0.90 -1.45
C LEU A 24 -4.11 -0.64 -2.96
N GLU A 25 -5.31 -0.48 -3.51
CA GLU A 25 -5.48 -0.08 -4.92
C GLU A 25 -4.83 1.29 -5.21
N VAL A 26 -5.03 2.27 -4.33
CA VAL A 26 -4.39 3.59 -4.43
C VAL A 26 -2.87 3.47 -4.34
N VAL A 27 -2.35 2.70 -3.37
CA VAL A 27 -0.91 2.47 -3.20
C VAL A 27 -0.29 1.81 -4.43
N ASP A 28 -0.94 0.80 -5.00
CA ASP A 28 -0.45 0.10 -6.18
C ASP A 28 -0.42 1.03 -7.41
N LEU A 29 -1.38 1.95 -7.54
CA LEU A 29 -1.38 2.97 -8.60
C LEU A 29 -0.27 3.99 -8.40
N LEU A 30 -0.06 4.50 -7.17
CA LEU A 30 1.05 5.39 -6.85
C LEU A 30 2.41 4.72 -7.15
N GLY A 31 2.56 3.44 -6.82
CA GLY A 31 3.76 2.67 -7.15
C GLY A 31 4.02 2.54 -8.65
N ARG A 32 2.97 2.48 -9.48
CA ARG A 32 3.09 2.47 -10.96
C ARG A 32 3.42 3.85 -11.54
N ILE A 33 2.93 4.92 -10.91
CA ILE A 33 3.19 6.31 -11.31
C ILE A 33 4.61 6.72 -10.95
N ASN A 34 5.20 6.12 -9.91
CA ASN A 34 6.52 6.49 -9.39
C ASN A 34 7.57 6.60 -10.52
N PRO A 35 8.01 7.83 -10.86
CA PRO A 35 8.90 8.05 -11.99
C PRO A 35 10.29 7.46 -11.77
N ALA A 36 10.71 7.25 -10.51
CA ALA A 36 11.99 6.62 -10.18
C ALA A 36 11.97 5.10 -10.37
N ARG A 37 10.80 4.50 -10.63
CA ARG A 37 10.61 3.06 -10.85
C ARG A 37 9.83 2.74 -12.14
N GLY A 38 9.41 3.76 -12.88
CA GLY A 38 8.59 3.64 -14.08
C GLY A 38 9.37 3.07 -15.27
N ARG A 39 8.64 2.49 -16.23
CA ARG A 39 9.21 1.96 -17.48
C ARG A 39 8.92 2.84 -18.69
N ASP A 40 7.71 3.39 -18.77
CA ASP A 40 7.25 4.23 -19.87
C ASP A 40 6.19 5.24 -19.39
N THR A 41 6.04 6.33 -20.13
CA THR A 41 5.13 7.44 -19.78
C THR A 41 3.65 7.08 -19.96
N TYR A 42 3.34 6.14 -20.85
CA TYR A 42 1.96 5.76 -21.15
C TYR A 42 1.33 4.95 -20.02
N SER A 43 2.05 3.95 -19.50
CA SER A 43 1.60 3.17 -18.35
C SER A 43 1.45 4.04 -17.10
N GLY A 44 2.37 4.99 -16.89
CA GLY A 44 2.26 6.03 -15.86
C GLY A 44 1.01 6.89 -16.01
N LEU A 45 0.71 7.38 -17.21
CA LEU A 45 -0.50 8.17 -17.50
C LEU A 45 -1.77 7.38 -17.22
N ARG A 46 -1.85 6.12 -17.66
CA ARG A 46 -3.02 5.26 -17.41
C ARG A 46 -3.23 4.99 -15.92
N ALA A 47 -2.15 4.79 -15.17
CA ALA A 47 -2.21 4.63 -13.72
C ALA A 47 -2.68 5.93 -13.03
N ALA A 48 -2.18 7.09 -13.44
CA ALA A 48 -2.60 8.39 -12.91
C ALA A 48 -4.08 8.68 -13.19
N GLN A 49 -4.58 8.31 -14.36
CA GLN A 49 -6.00 8.43 -14.68
C GLN A 49 -6.88 7.53 -13.78
N ALA A 50 -6.47 6.29 -13.57
CA ALA A 50 -7.19 5.36 -12.69
C ALA A 50 -7.15 5.79 -11.21
N LEU A 51 -6.07 6.45 -10.78
CA LEU A 51 -5.87 6.89 -9.40
C LEU A 51 -7.01 7.82 -8.93
N VAL A 52 -7.52 8.69 -9.80
CA VAL A 52 -8.59 9.62 -9.44
C VAL A 52 -9.84 8.86 -8.99
N ALA A 53 -10.28 7.86 -9.75
CA ALA A 53 -11.44 7.04 -9.41
C ALA A 53 -11.21 6.27 -8.10
N LYS A 54 -10.01 5.69 -7.92
CA LYS A 54 -9.70 4.91 -6.72
C LYS A 54 -9.53 5.74 -5.46
N ALA A 55 -9.04 6.98 -5.60
CA ALA A 55 -9.00 7.93 -4.49
C ALA A 55 -10.42 8.36 -4.07
N VAL A 56 -11.36 8.52 -5.02
CA VAL A 56 -12.77 8.77 -4.72
C VAL A 56 -13.40 7.60 -3.98
N GLU A 57 -13.21 6.37 -4.46
CA GLU A 57 -13.74 5.17 -3.78
C GLU A 57 -13.16 5.01 -2.36
N LEU A 58 -11.88 5.30 -2.15
CA LEU A 58 -11.26 5.31 -0.83
C LEU A 58 -11.89 6.36 0.09
N ARG A 59 -12.08 7.58 -0.41
CA ARG A 59 -12.77 8.65 0.32
C ARG A 59 -14.18 8.22 0.70
N ASP A 60 -14.93 7.63 -0.23
CA ASP A 60 -16.32 7.23 0.00
C ASP A 60 -16.42 6.09 1.02
N ALA A 61 -15.45 5.17 1.07
CA ALA A 61 -15.36 4.16 2.12
C ALA A 61 -15.17 4.79 3.51
N LEU A 62 -14.25 5.77 3.62
CA LEU A 62 -14.03 6.51 4.88
C LEU A 62 -15.26 7.34 5.28
N ASP A 63 -15.90 7.99 4.31
CA ASP A 63 -17.11 8.78 4.55
C ASP A 63 -18.28 7.91 5.03
N ALA A 64 -18.44 6.72 4.46
CA ALA A 64 -19.44 5.75 4.88
C ALA A 64 -19.18 5.17 6.29
N MET A 65 -17.91 5.02 6.70
CA MET A 65 -17.55 4.70 8.09
C MET A 65 -17.95 5.84 9.02
N HIS A 66 -17.54 7.06 8.69
CA HIS A 66 -17.82 8.25 9.50
C HIS A 66 -19.32 8.49 9.70
N HIS A 67 -20.12 8.40 8.62
CA HIS A 67 -21.58 8.54 8.68
C HIS A 67 -22.27 7.50 9.56
N ARG A 68 -21.68 6.31 9.72
CA ARG A 68 -22.19 5.26 10.62
C ARG A 68 -21.72 5.42 12.07
N GLY A 69 -20.97 6.47 12.37
CA GLY A 69 -20.40 6.73 13.70
C GLY A 69 -19.12 5.94 13.99
N GLU A 70 -18.53 5.27 12.99
CA GLU A 70 -17.24 4.59 13.09
C GLU A 70 -16.11 5.64 13.00
N SER A 71 -15.87 6.39 14.09
CA SER A 71 -14.93 7.52 14.10
C SER A 71 -13.48 7.14 14.37
N GLU A 72 -13.22 5.91 14.79
CA GLU A 72 -11.88 5.41 15.11
C GLU A 72 -11.50 4.23 14.21
N VAL A 73 -10.23 4.20 13.79
CA VAL A 73 -9.64 3.05 13.09
C VAL A 73 -8.76 2.27 14.05
N HIS A 74 -8.92 0.94 14.09
CA HIS A 74 -8.05 0.07 14.89
C HIS A 74 -6.69 -0.12 14.20
N ALA A 75 -5.85 0.91 14.24
CA ALA A 75 -4.61 1.00 13.47
C ALA A 75 -3.69 -0.22 13.63
N ALA A 76 -3.59 -0.80 14.83
CA ALA A 76 -2.78 -2.01 15.06
C ALA A 76 -3.32 -3.23 14.30
N THR A 77 -4.65 -3.41 14.27
CA THR A 77 -5.33 -4.48 13.52
C THR A 77 -5.15 -4.28 12.02
N LEU A 78 -5.38 -3.06 11.53
CA LEU A 78 -5.20 -2.73 10.11
C LEU A 78 -3.74 -2.89 9.67
N ALA A 79 -2.77 -2.50 10.49
CA ALA A 79 -1.36 -2.71 10.20
C ALA A 79 -1.00 -4.21 10.12
N ARG A 80 -1.58 -5.06 10.99
CA ARG A 80 -1.39 -6.53 10.88
C ARG A 80 -2.03 -7.06 9.60
N ALA A 81 -3.25 -6.63 9.27
CA ALA A 81 -3.92 -7.02 8.02
C ALA A 81 -3.12 -6.60 6.79
N LEU A 82 -2.64 -5.36 6.74
CA LEU A 82 -1.79 -4.86 5.66
C LEU A 82 -0.53 -5.71 5.50
N ARG A 83 0.15 -6.11 6.57
CA ARG A 83 1.32 -7.01 6.47
C ARG A 83 0.97 -8.36 5.86
N VAL A 84 -0.14 -8.98 6.28
CA VAL A 84 -0.64 -10.24 5.70
C VAL A 84 -0.95 -10.08 4.21
N LEU A 85 -1.51 -8.92 3.82
CA LEU A 85 -1.88 -8.58 2.45
C LEU A 85 -0.73 -7.97 1.63
N ASP A 86 0.50 -8.13 2.11
CA ASP A 86 1.72 -7.69 1.43
C ASP A 86 1.83 -6.15 1.26
N GLY A 87 1.17 -5.40 2.13
CA GLY A 87 1.16 -3.94 2.17
C GLY A 87 2.54 -3.31 2.31
N GLU A 88 3.50 -3.95 3.00
CA GLU A 88 4.88 -3.46 3.10
C GLU A 88 5.58 -3.45 1.73
N ARG A 89 5.47 -4.54 0.97
CA ARG A 89 6.04 -4.62 -0.38
C ARG A 89 5.36 -3.65 -1.34
N ARG A 90 4.04 -3.51 -1.26
CA ARG A 90 3.28 -2.60 -2.12
C ARG A 90 3.62 -1.13 -1.84
N SER A 91 3.61 -0.72 -0.57
CA SER A 91 3.96 0.64 -0.16
C SER A 91 5.42 0.98 -0.43
N GLY A 92 6.33 0.02 -0.35
CA GLY A 92 7.74 0.20 -0.74
C GLY A 92 7.94 0.59 -2.22
N ARG A 93 6.96 0.34 -3.11
CA ARG A 93 7.01 0.79 -4.51
C ARG A 93 6.75 2.28 -4.67
N VAL A 94 6.11 2.92 -3.69
CA VAL A 94 5.89 4.38 -3.70
C VAL A 94 7.18 5.11 -3.34
N ALA A 95 8.00 4.53 -2.47
CA ALA A 95 9.30 5.08 -2.09
C ALA A 95 10.32 5.03 -3.24
N LEU A 96 11.34 5.90 -3.18
CA LEU A 96 12.49 5.85 -4.07
C LEU A 96 13.17 4.46 -4.00
N PRO A 97 13.75 3.98 -5.10
CA PRO A 97 14.63 2.82 -5.04
C PRO A 97 15.81 3.10 -4.08
N PRO A 98 16.27 2.08 -3.31
CA PRO A 98 17.46 2.24 -2.51
C PRO A 98 18.63 2.63 -3.43
N VAL A 99 19.52 3.48 -2.93
CA VAL A 99 20.79 3.75 -3.62
C VAL A 99 21.52 2.42 -3.74
N ALA A 100 21.81 1.98 -4.97
CA ALA A 100 22.66 0.81 -5.19
C ALA A 100 23.96 1.07 -4.42
N GLY A 101 24.27 0.22 -3.44
CA GLY A 101 25.24 0.52 -2.40
C GLY A 101 26.54 1.08 -2.97
N THR A 102 26.96 2.25 -2.47
CA THR A 102 28.38 2.53 -2.38
C THR A 102 29.01 1.32 -1.70
N PRO A 103 30.03 0.66 -2.29
CA PRO A 103 30.75 -0.36 -1.57
C PRO A 103 31.28 0.29 -0.30
N VAL A 104 30.92 -0.27 0.85
CA VAL A 104 31.60 -0.02 2.12
C VAL A 104 32.95 -0.76 2.08
N ASP A 105 33.80 -0.38 1.12
CA ASP A 105 35.23 -0.64 1.21
C ASP A 105 35.88 0.63 1.76
N GLU A 106 35.78 0.77 3.07
CA GLU A 106 36.86 1.35 3.89
C GLU A 106 36.60 0.92 5.34
N VAL A 107 36.98 -0.33 5.59
CA VAL A 107 37.42 -0.76 6.92
C VAL A 107 38.95 -0.67 6.89
N ASP A 108 39.48 0.06 7.87
CA ASP A 108 40.86 0.11 8.35
C ASP A 108 41.97 0.77 7.51
N GLY A 109 42.34 1.97 7.98
CA GLY A 109 43.69 2.52 8.00
C GLY A 109 43.89 3.34 9.27
#